data_AF-A0AAE0KMR5-F1
#
_entry.id   AF-A0AAE0KMR5-F1
#
_cell.length_a   1.000
_cell.length_b   1.000
_cell.length_c   1.000
_cell.angle_alpha   90.00
_cell.angle_beta   90.00
_cell.angle_gamma   90.00
#
_symmetry.space_group_name_H-M   'P 1'
#
loop_
_entity.id
_entity.type
_entity.pdbx_description
1 polymer ?
#
loop_
_entity_poly.entity_id
_entity_poly.type
_entity_poly.pdbx_seq_one_letter_code
_entity_poly.pdbx_strand_id
1 'polypeptide(L)'
;MGVFDAYYACVSCCYSGKADKDFDAIGNDYPTENFATTEALQRLHTDEDDQVMRIEMQVSADDLTNAEILGKVDPFCVLFTREIGESGAPDGFWVEHGRTEIISNENSPIFVASFTLDFHFQKLQPLRVVVLDAAEGSDSNTLDWGKQIFLGQAEFLLSDLATLESQSLTVELTNSEDLNAWSGVTGSLTFTFEEVTVTSAECSLLLRASNLAVKDCLGRCDPFLNIYRSTQDGSGTDKVYKSEVTHGNEPTWAPATLAIQRLCNGDFERPLLVDVLDRKRNGEHALLGSVTTSLQDLQTKAQSGSPLILRNGKGKPKGELVVSEATVRNRPTFLQYIQSGCEMNFMVAVDFTASNGKPSDPASLHYAESSAAPSPYEQAIRAIGAVLECYDKDKMFPGYGFGGRPSMDEEVEHCFALNGQGFHPDVKGVQGIADAYKQAVQRMLLAGPTFFEPLINTAAAKAEEMHACRHSNQRYLVLTILCDGMINDMDSTVEAIVKTSHLPFSIFIIGIGRADFADMEMLDARGGLLASRTGKRAQRNNVQFIELGANPALYEVRSISEKLLQDLPGQLMAYMRANNLFPMSTLDGKKHTVSYIQPLSDRLPRKSVSSHF
;
A
#
# COMPACT_ATOMS: atom_id res chain seq x y z
N MET A 1 33.32 8.91 -51.76
CA MET A 1 33.92 9.88 -50.83
C MET A 1 32.93 10.02 -49.67
N GLY A 2 32.89 9.09 -48.71
CA GLY A 2 33.71 9.04 -47.48
C GLY A 2 32.94 9.75 -46.34
N VAL A 3 31.90 9.17 -45.73
CA VAL A 3 31.80 8.24 -44.56
C VAL A 3 32.10 8.88 -43.18
N PHE A 4 31.04 8.95 -42.35
CA PHE A 4 30.85 8.83 -40.89
C PHE A 4 32.01 9.00 -39.87
N ASP A 5 31.68 9.67 -38.75
CA ASP A 5 31.59 9.14 -37.36
C ASP A 5 32.18 9.98 -36.20
N ALA A 6 31.55 9.76 -35.04
CA ALA A 6 31.67 10.39 -33.72
C ALA A 6 33.04 10.34 -33.02
N TYR A 7 33.22 11.06 -31.89
CA TYR A 7 33.54 10.48 -30.56
C TYR A 7 33.84 11.51 -29.45
N TYR A 8 33.69 10.99 -28.23
CA TYR A 8 33.80 11.47 -26.85
C TYR A 8 35.16 12.07 -26.36
N ALA A 9 35.04 12.79 -25.22
CA ALA A 9 35.88 12.73 -23.99
C ALA A 9 37.15 13.60 -23.77
N CYS A 10 37.05 14.42 -22.70
CA CYS A 10 37.90 14.47 -21.50
C CYS A 10 39.31 15.12 -21.54
N VAL A 11 39.67 15.91 -20.50
CA VAL A 11 40.83 15.74 -19.59
C VAL A 11 41.26 17.02 -18.80
N SER A 12 41.49 16.82 -17.49
CA SER A 12 42.42 17.43 -16.49
C SER A 12 42.37 18.89 -16.00
N CYS A 13 42.14 19.01 -14.69
CA CYS A 13 43.09 19.38 -13.61
C CYS A 13 44.27 20.32 -13.88
N CYS A 14 44.41 21.35 -13.02
CA CYS A 14 45.69 21.80 -12.44
C CYS A 14 45.50 22.50 -11.08
N TYR A 15 46.35 22.12 -10.11
CA TYR A 15 46.54 22.66 -8.77
C TYR A 15 47.64 23.74 -8.78
N SER A 16 47.56 24.77 -7.92
CA SER A 16 48.64 25.30 -7.04
C SER A 16 48.51 26.81 -6.73
N GLY A 17 48.73 27.17 -5.46
CA GLY A 17 48.93 28.56 -5.02
C GLY A 17 48.85 28.71 -3.49
N LYS A 18 50.00 29.00 -2.84
CA LYS A 18 50.19 29.09 -1.38
C LYS A 18 49.88 30.49 -0.81
N ALA A 19 49.29 30.47 0.40
CA ALA A 19 49.49 31.28 1.63
C ALA A 19 49.87 32.77 1.58
N ASP A 20 49.09 33.59 2.31
CA ASP A 20 49.59 34.65 3.20
C ASP A 20 48.62 34.87 4.39
N LYS A 21 49.18 35.35 5.51
CA LYS A 21 48.60 35.42 6.87
C LYS A 21 48.13 36.82 7.29
N ASP A 22 47.35 36.82 8.38
CA ASP A 22 47.09 37.85 9.41
C ASP A 22 45.92 38.83 9.21
N PHE A 23 44.83 38.65 9.97
CA PHE A 23 44.42 39.51 11.11
C PHE A 23 43.06 39.05 11.72
N ASP A 24 43.00 39.03 13.06
CA ASP A 24 41.87 38.64 13.91
C ASP A 24 40.63 39.55 13.78
N ALA A 25 39.43 38.97 14.00
CA ALA A 25 38.48 39.32 15.07
C ALA A 25 36.98 39.24 14.69
N ILE A 26 36.30 38.29 15.36
CA ILE A 26 34.94 38.37 15.93
C ILE A 26 33.74 38.37 14.97
N GLY A 27 32.97 37.27 14.98
CA GLY A 27 31.56 37.29 14.55
C GLY A 27 30.93 35.91 14.29
N ASN A 28 30.37 35.30 15.34
CA ASN A 28 29.31 34.27 15.32
C ASN A 28 29.50 33.00 14.47
N ASP A 29 30.10 31.99 15.10
CA ASP A 29 29.93 30.57 14.72
C ASP A 29 28.48 30.13 14.93
N TYR A 30 27.70 30.02 13.86
CA TYR A 30 26.62 29.04 13.76
C TYR A 30 27.23 27.74 13.21
N PRO A 31 27.20 26.60 13.93
CA PRO A 31 27.64 25.36 13.34
C PRO A 31 26.59 24.88 12.32
N THR A 32 26.85 25.16 11.05
CA THR A 32 26.29 24.44 9.90
C THR A 32 26.93 23.06 9.84
N GLU A 33 26.45 22.12 10.64
CA GLU A 33 26.75 20.68 10.47
C GLU A 33 25.65 19.86 11.13
N ASN A 34 24.60 19.54 10.38
CA ASN A 34 23.65 18.47 10.71
C ASN A 34 22.93 17.93 9.45
N PHE A 35 23.68 17.77 8.35
CA PHE A 35 23.18 17.13 7.12
C PHE A 35 23.57 15.64 7.01
N ALA A 36 23.93 15.00 8.12
CA ALA A 36 24.36 13.60 8.13
C ALA A 36 23.67 12.77 9.23
N THR A 37 22.34 12.83 9.31
CA THR A 37 21.53 11.86 10.08
C THR A 37 20.20 11.46 9.43
N THR A 38 19.94 11.85 8.17
CA THR A 38 18.67 11.48 7.49
C THR A 38 18.79 10.18 6.68
N GLU A 39 19.96 9.87 6.12
CA GLU A 39 20.15 8.67 5.27
C GLU A 39 20.01 7.33 6.02
N ALA A 40 20.18 7.31 7.35
CA ALA A 40 20.09 6.10 8.17
C ALA A 40 18.65 5.77 8.63
N LEU A 41 17.71 6.71 8.51
CA LEU A 41 16.27 6.47 8.68
C LEU A 41 15.53 6.32 7.34
N GLN A 42 16.23 6.54 6.22
CA GLN A 42 15.68 6.63 4.86
C GLN A 42 15.63 5.30 4.08
N ARG A 43 15.78 4.14 4.74
CA ARG A 43 15.52 2.83 4.14
C ARG A 43 14.85 1.85 5.11
N LEU A 44 13.81 2.32 5.77
CA LEU A 44 12.70 1.43 6.11
C LEU A 44 11.66 1.49 4.99
N HIS A 45 12.10 1.20 3.75
CA HIS A 45 11.27 0.30 2.96
C HIS A 45 11.34 -0.99 3.77
N THR A 46 10.30 -1.24 4.58
CA THR A 46 10.12 -2.58 5.12
C THR A 46 10.05 -3.51 3.91
N ASP A 47 10.62 -4.72 3.98
CA ASP A 47 10.51 -5.71 2.89
C ASP A 47 9.05 -6.01 2.48
N GLU A 48 8.07 -5.46 3.21
CA GLU A 48 6.63 -5.48 2.92
C GLU A 48 6.17 -4.50 1.84
N ASP A 49 6.88 -3.39 1.57
CA ASP A 49 6.46 -2.43 0.53
C ASP A 49 6.55 -3.03 -0.88
N ASP A 50 7.35 -4.10 -1.05
CA ASP A 50 7.55 -4.83 -2.31
C ASP A 50 6.97 -6.26 -2.29
N GLN A 51 6.31 -6.71 -1.21
CA GLN A 51 5.72 -8.05 -1.18
C GLN A 51 4.38 -8.06 -1.90
N VAL A 52 4.39 -8.68 -3.08
CA VAL A 52 3.17 -9.04 -3.81
C VAL A 52 2.35 -9.99 -2.92
N MET A 53 1.20 -9.51 -2.46
CA MET A 53 0.23 -10.31 -1.74
C MET A 53 -0.33 -11.35 -2.71
N ARG A 54 -0.27 -12.64 -2.35
CA ARG A 54 -0.81 -13.73 -3.18
C ARG A 54 -1.95 -14.42 -2.49
N ILE A 55 -2.94 -14.81 -3.29
CA ILE A 55 -4.03 -15.65 -2.82
C ILE A 55 -4.13 -16.92 -3.64
N GLU A 56 -4.56 -17.99 -2.99
CA GLU A 56 -4.98 -19.22 -3.62
C GLU A 56 -6.51 -19.28 -3.58
N MET A 57 -7.12 -19.47 -4.74
CA MET A 57 -8.55 -19.58 -4.92
C MET A 57 -8.90 -20.99 -5.37
N GLN A 58 -9.56 -21.76 -4.50
CA GLN A 58 -10.13 -23.06 -4.84
C GLN A 58 -11.57 -22.87 -5.30
N VAL A 59 -12.05 -23.79 -6.15
CA VAL A 59 -13.38 -23.72 -6.74
C VAL A 59 -14.12 -25.05 -6.60
N SER A 60 -15.41 -24.98 -6.31
CA SER A 60 -16.36 -26.07 -6.45
C SER A 60 -17.62 -25.55 -7.12
N ALA A 61 -18.37 -26.43 -7.78
CA ALA A 61 -19.67 -26.08 -8.34
C ALA A 61 -20.80 -26.89 -7.69
N ASP A 62 -22.02 -26.39 -7.81
CA ASP A 62 -23.22 -27.09 -7.37
C ASP A 62 -24.36 -26.91 -8.38
N ASP A 63 -25.12 -28.00 -8.60
CA ASP A 63 -26.29 -28.08 -9.46
C ASP A 63 -26.05 -27.56 -10.90
N LEU A 64 -24.91 -27.95 -11.48
CA LEU A 64 -24.62 -27.64 -12.88
C LEU A 64 -25.63 -28.32 -13.80
N THR A 65 -26.34 -27.52 -14.58
CA THR A 65 -27.38 -27.98 -15.49
C THR A 65 -27.26 -27.31 -16.86
N ASN A 66 -27.63 -28.04 -17.90
CA ASN A 66 -27.81 -27.49 -19.23
C ASN A 66 -29.12 -28.04 -19.80
N ALA A 67 -29.98 -27.15 -20.32
CA ALA A 67 -31.25 -27.52 -20.95
C ALA A 67 -31.08 -28.46 -22.17
N GLU A 68 -29.89 -28.47 -22.78
CA GLU A 68 -29.55 -29.31 -23.94
C GLU A 68 -28.97 -30.68 -23.55
N ILE A 69 -28.60 -30.88 -22.27
CA ILE A 69 -27.94 -32.10 -21.80
C ILE A 69 -28.90 -32.90 -20.90
N LEU A 70 -29.24 -34.11 -21.35
CA LEU A 70 -29.96 -35.09 -20.54
C LEU A 70 -28.94 -35.95 -19.76
N GLY A 71 -28.56 -35.54 -18.54
CA GLY A 71 -27.71 -36.38 -17.68
C GLY A 71 -26.72 -35.62 -16.82
N LYS A 72 -25.62 -36.31 -16.49
CA LYS A 72 -24.47 -35.74 -15.78
C LYS A 72 -23.52 -35.07 -16.80
N VAL A 73 -22.84 -34.01 -16.37
CA VAL A 73 -21.83 -33.29 -17.17
C VAL A 73 -20.40 -33.71 -16.80
N ASP A 74 -19.45 -33.38 -17.66
CA ASP A 74 -18.00 -33.49 -17.47
C ASP A 74 -17.38 -32.07 -17.27
N PRO A 75 -17.64 -31.38 -16.15
CA PRO A 75 -17.34 -29.97 -16.01
C PRO A 75 -15.85 -29.67 -15.81
N PHE A 76 -15.44 -28.51 -16.32
CA PHE A 76 -14.22 -27.83 -15.94
C PHE A 76 -14.43 -26.31 -15.95
N CYS A 77 -13.59 -25.57 -15.22
CA CYS A 77 -13.63 -24.12 -15.15
C CYS A 77 -12.45 -23.51 -15.90
N VAL A 78 -12.69 -22.37 -16.55
CA VAL A 78 -11.67 -21.50 -17.14
C VAL A 78 -11.74 -20.14 -16.44
N LEU A 79 -10.65 -19.73 -15.81
CA LEU A 79 -10.53 -18.42 -15.17
C LEU A 79 -9.90 -17.43 -16.14
N PHE A 80 -10.50 -16.25 -16.25
CA PHE A 80 -9.98 -15.13 -16.99
C PHE A 80 -9.71 -13.94 -16.07
N THR A 81 -8.57 -13.30 -16.28
CA THR A 81 -8.21 -12.01 -15.70
C THR A 81 -8.31 -10.93 -16.77
N ARG A 82 -8.60 -9.69 -16.37
CA ARG A 82 -8.69 -8.57 -17.32
C ARG A 82 -7.35 -7.84 -17.41
N GLU A 83 -6.67 -7.95 -18.55
CA GLU A 83 -5.48 -7.14 -18.86
C GLU A 83 -5.87 -5.88 -19.64
N ILE A 84 -5.00 -4.87 -19.63
CA ILE A 84 -5.15 -3.66 -20.45
C ILE A 84 -4.16 -3.76 -21.60
N GLY A 85 -4.62 -3.56 -22.84
CA GLY A 85 -3.72 -3.42 -23.98
C GLY A 85 -2.98 -2.09 -23.96
N GLU A 86 -1.83 -2.02 -24.64
CA GLU A 86 -0.96 -0.84 -24.75
C GLU A 86 -1.68 0.44 -25.25
N SER A 87 -2.86 0.31 -25.86
CA SER A 87 -3.65 1.40 -26.42
C SER A 87 -4.55 2.13 -25.42
N GLY A 88 -4.53 1.77 -24.14
CA GLY A 88 -5.34 2.42 -23.09
C GLY A 88 -6.85 2.39 -23.34
N ALA A 89 -7.33 1.36 -24.06
CA ALA A 89 -8.75 1.20 -24.29
C ALA A 89 -9.45 0.87 -22.95
N PRO A 90 -10.53 1.57 -22.60
CA PRO A 90 -11.16 1.49 -21.27
C PRO A 90 -11.66 0.08 -20.91
N ASP A 91 -11.83 -0.79 -21.91
CA ASP A 91 -12.44 -2.09 -21.73
C ASP A 91 -11.45 -3.26 -21.59
N GLY A 92 -10.13 -3.03 -21.69
CA GLY A 92 -9.15 -4.12 -21.60
C GLY A 92 -9.47 -5.32 -22.49
N PHE A 93 -8.84 -6.47 -22.24
CA PHE A 93 -9.26 -7.74 -22.81
C PHE A 93 -9.13 -8.85 -21.76
N TRP A 94 -9.99 -9.87 -21.89
CA TRP A 94 -9.94 -11.03 -21.03
C TRP A 94 -8.81 -11.95 -21.49
N VAL A 95 -7.94 -12.31 -20.56
CA VAL A 95 -6.82 -13.22 -20.77
C VAL A 95 -7.07 -14.45 -19.93
N GLU A 96 -6.91 -15.62 -20.55
CA GLU A 96 -7.01 -16.89 -19.84
C GLU A 96 -5.88 -16.97 -18.80
N HIS A 97 -6.25 -17.06 -17.53
CA HIS A 97 -5.31 -17.21 -16.43
C HIS A 97 -4.97 -18.68 -16.17
N GLY A 98 -5.97 -19.55 -16.27
CA GLY A 98 -5.79 -20.99 -16.08
C GLY A 98 -7.09 -21.77 -16.15
N ARG A 99 -6.98 -23.09 -15.99
CA ARG A 99 -8.10 -24.04 -16.04
C ARG A 99 -8.04 -25.03 -14.89
N THR A 100 -9.19 -25.57 -14.49
CA THR A 100 -9.24 -26.75 -13.62
C THR A 100 -9.07 -28.04 -14.43
N GLU A 101 -8.94 -29.16 -13.73
CA GLU A 101 -9.17 -30.48 -14.32
C GLU A 101 -10.64 -30.68 -14.72
N ILE A 102 -10.86 -31.65 -15.61
CA ILE A 102 -12.20 -32.15 -15.98
C ILE A 102 -12.60 -33.22 -14.97
N ILE A 103 -13.81 -33.10 -14.42
CA ILE A 103 -14.38 -34.13 -13.53
C ILE A 103 -15.50 -34.84 -14.27
N SER A 104 -15.33 -36.14 -14.55
CA SER A 104 -16.33 -36.86 -15.33
C SER A 104 -17.60 -37.18 -14.56
N ASN A 105 -18.75 -37.01 -15.21
CA ASN A 105 -20.08 -37.39 -14.75
C ASN A 105 -20.41 -36.82 -13.36
N GLU A 106 -20.22 -35.52 -13.15
CA GLU A 106 -20.48 -34.86 -11.87
C GLU A 106 -21.11 -33.47 -12.07
N ASN A 107 -22.26 -33.23 -11.43
CA ASN A 107 -22.97 -31.94 -11.54
C ASN A 107 -22.62 -30.99 -10.37
N SER A 108 -22.03 -31.53 -9.30
CA SER A 108 -21.53 -30.75 -8.16
C SER A 108 -20.04 -31.03 -7.93
N PRO A 109 -19.15 -30.73 -8.91
CA PRO A 109 -17.73 -31.02 -8.84
C PRO A 109 -17.02 -30.23 -7.72
N ILE A 110 -16.07 -30.89 -7.06
CA ILE A 110 -15.05 -30.24 -6.21
C ILE A 110 -13.72 -30.41 -6.91
N PHE A 111 -13.13 -29.30 -7.36
CA PHE A 111 -11.88 -29.32 -8.11
C PHE A 111 -10.67 -29.32 -7.17
N VAL A 112 -9.64 -30.07 -7.55
CA VAL A 112 -8.33 -30.12 -6.90
C VAL A 112 -7.47 -28.96 -7.37
N ALA A 113 -7.53 -28.61 -8.67
CA ALA A 113 -6.80 -27.46 -9.18
C ALA A 113 -7.29 -26.15 -8.54
N SER A 114 -6.34 -25.31 -8.15
CA SER A 114 -6.56 -23.98 -7.60
C SER A 114 -5.94 -22.91 -8.49
N PHE A 115 -6.43 -21.69 -8.37
CA PHE A 115 -5.89 -20.52 -9.06
C PHE A 115 -5.06 -19.69 -8.09
N THR A 116 -3.77 -19.52 -8.37
CA THR A 116 -2.93 -18.55 -7.64
C THR A 116 -3.00 -17.19 -8.33
N LEU A 117 -3.33 -16.15 -7.58
CA LEU A 117 -3.52 -14.78 -8.08
C LEU A 117 -2.70 -13.78 -7.24
N ASP A 118 -2.09 -12.82 -7.91
CA ASP A 118 -1.49 -11.65 -7.26
C ASP A 118 -2.60 -10.65 -6.91
N PHE A 119 -2.68 -10.26 -5.64
CA PHE A 119 -3.63 -9.30 -5.10
C PHE A 119 -2.99 -7.91 -5.02
N HIS A 120 -3.59 -6.95 -5.69
CA HIS A 120 -3.18 -5.55 -5.73
C HIS A 120 -4.28 -4.68 -5.14
N PHE A 121 -4.13 -4.31 -3.86
CA PHE A 121 -5.08 -3.46 -3.13
C PHE A 121 -5.47 -2.18 -3.91
N GLN A 122 -4.52 -1.60 -4.63
CA GLN A 122 -4.66 -0.37 -5.39
C GLN A 122 -5.44 -0.50 -6.72
N LYS A 123 -5.88 -1.71 -7.08
CA LYS A 123 -6.51 -2.02 -8.37
C LYS A 123 -7.88 -2.67 -8.19
N LEU A 124 -8.81 -2.30 -9.06
CA LEU A 124 -9.95 -3.16 -9.35
C LEU A 124 -9.46 -4.32 -10.23
N GLN A 125 -9.62 -5.54 -9.74
CA GLN A 125 -9.21 -6.77 -10.44
C GLN A 125 -10.46 -7.61 -10.78
N PRO A 126 -11.15 -7.33 -11.89
CA PRO A 126 -12.24 -8.16 -12.38
C PRO A 126 -11.75 -9.56 -12.74
N LEU A 127 -12.49 -10.56 -12.28
CA LEU A 127 -12.36 -11.96 -12.66
C LEU A 127 -13.61 -12.40 -13.40
N ARG A 128 -13.42 -13.28 -14.39
CA ARG A 128 -14.49 -14.00 -15.06
C ARG A 128 -14.19 -15.49 -15.00
N VAL A 129 -15.16 -16.27 -14.54
CA VAL A 129 -15.08 -17.72 -14.56
C VAL A 129 -16.13 -18.25 -15.52
N VAL A 130 -15.68 -19.07 -16.47
CA VAL A 130 -16.53 -19.76 -17.43
C VAL A 130 -16.52 -21.25 -17.11
N VAL A 131 -17.69 -21.86 -17.03
CA VAL A 131 -17.89 -23.28 -16.76
C VAL A 131 -18.38 -23.96 -18.03
N LEU A 132 -17.72 -25.05 -18.40
CA LEU A 132 -17.93 -25.77 -19.66
C LEU A 132 -18.05 -27.27 -19.38
N ASP A 133 -18.85 -27.95 -20.19
CA ASP A 133 -18.93 -29.41 -20.27
C ASP A 133 -18.00 -29.89 -21.39
N ALA A 134 -17.01 -30.71 -21.02
CA ALA A 134 -15.98 -31.17 -21.93
C ALA A 134 -16.47 -32.36 -22.78
N ALA A 135 -16.03 -32.42 -24.04
CA ALA A 135 -16.23 -33.61 -24.85
C ALA A 135 -15.51 -34.83 -24.23
N GLU A 136 -16.18 -35.98 -24.23
CA GLU A 136 -15.67 -37.22 -23.63
C GLU A 136 -14.22 -37.54 -24.08
N GLY A 137 -13.36 -37.86 -23.11
CA GLY A 137 -11.96 -38.22 -23.35
C GLY A 137 -11.01 -37.06 -23.66
N SER A 138 -11.47 -35.80 -23.53
CA SER A 138 -10.64 -34.60 -23.68
C SER A 138 -9.74 -34.34 -22.46
N ASP A 139 -8.73 -33.50 -22.65
CA ASP A 139 -7.85 -32.98 -21.58
C ASP A 139 -7.98 -31.46 -21.54
N SER A 140 -8.29 -30.90 -20.36
CA SER A 140 -8.52 -29.46 -20.18
C SER A 140 -7.32 -28.60 -20.62
N ASN A 141 -6.09 -29.12 -20.56
CA ASN A 141 -4.90 -28.37 -20.93
C ASN A 141 -4.70 -28.23 -22.44
N THR A 142 -5.33 -29.10 -23.24
CA THR A 142 -5.09 -29.17 -24.69
C THR A 142 -6.33 -28.89 -25.53
N LEU A 143 -7.52 -29.03 -24.94
CA LEU A 143 -8.77 -28.78 -25.65
C LEU A 143 -8.93 -27.30 -26.00
N ASP A 144 -9.66 -27.06 -27.08
CA ASP A 144 -10.14 -25.74 -27.45
C ASP A 144 -11.42 -25.45 -26.67
N TRP A 145 -11.31 -24.60 -25.63
CA TRP A 145 -12.42 -24.34 -24.71
C TRP A 145 -13.60 -23.67 -25.41
N GLY A 146 -13.36 -22.87 -26.45
CA GLY A 146 -14.40 -22.20 -27.22
C GLY A 146 -15.26 -23.13 -28.09
N LYS A 147 -14.92 -24.43 -28.13
CA LYS A 147 -15.68 -25.48 -28.81
C LYS A 147 -16.45 -26.40 -27.85
N GLN A 148 -16.29 -26.22 -26.54
CA GLN A 148 -16.96 -27.04 -25.54
C GLN A 148 -18.37 -26.50 -25.25
N ILE A 149 -19.20 -27.29 -24.58
CA ILE A 149 -20.58 -26.89 -24.30
C ILE A 149 -20.57 -25.92 -23.12
N PHE A 150 -21.05 -24.69 -23.34
CA PHE A 150 -21.17 -23.67 -22.30
C PHE A 150 -22.23 -24.06 -21.26
N LEU A 151 -21.85 -24.07 -19.98
CA LEU A 151 -22.76 -24.31 -18.86
C LEU A 151 -23.16 -23.00 -18.17
N GLY A 152 -22.22 -22.05 -18.05
CA GLY A 152 -22.51 -20.74 -17.49
C GLY A 152 -21.26 -19.94 -17.19
N GLN A 153 -21.45 -18.68 -16.80
CA GLN A 153 -20.35 -17.82 -16.35
C GLN A 153 -20.72 -16.96 -15.14
N ALA A 154 -19.70 -16.50 -14.42
CA ALA A 154 -19.82 -15.51 -13.36
C ALA A 154 -18.68 -14.48 -13.43
N GLU A 155 -18.98 -13.24 -13.03
CA GLU A 155 -18.00 -12.15 -12.91
C GLU A 155 -18.09 -11.49 -11.53
N PHE A 156 -16.92 -11.24 -10.93
CA PHE A 156 -16.78 -10.59 -9.62
C PHE A 156 -15.41 -9.91 -9.50
N LEU A 157 -15.19 -9.10 -8.46
CA LEU A 157 -13.87 -8.50 -8.19
C LEU A 157 -13.06 -9.38 -7.25
N LEU A 158 -11.74 -9.42 -7.42
CA LEU A 158 -10.86 -10.09 -6.45
C LEU A 158 -11.00 -9.52 -5.02
N SER A 159 -11.31 -8.22 -4.90
CA SER A 159 -11.59 -7.55 -3.63
C SER A 159 -12.88 -8.04 -2.96
N ASP A 160 -13.84 -8.57 -3.73
CA ASP A 160 -15.06 -9.18 -3.18
C ASP A 160 -14.71 -10.46 -2.42
N LEU A 161 -13.66 -11.19 -2.82
CA LEU A 161 -13.14 -12.31 -2.04
C LEU A 161 -12.36 -11.80 -0.83
N ALA A 162 -11.35 -10.96 -1.05
CA ALA A 162 -10.42 -10.50 -0.03
C ALA A 162 -11.05 -9.88 1.24
N THR A 163 -12.29 -9.39 1.14
CA THR A 163 -13.01 -8.68 2.21
C THR A 163 -14.02 -9.54 2.96
N LEU A 164 -14.24 -10.80 2.54
CA LEU A 164 -15.22 -11.69 3.17
C LEU A 164 -14.66 -12.38 4.41
N GLU A 165 -15.29 -12.12 5.55
CA GLU A 165 -14.96 -12.80 6.81
C GLU A 165 -15.18 -14.33 6.75
N SER A 166 -16.07 -14.80 5.87
CA SER A 166 -16.37 -16.24 5.66
C SER A 166 -15.25 -17.00 4.96
N GLN A 167 -14.31 -16.30 4.34
CA GLN A 167 -13.32 -16.86 3.43
C GLN A 167 -13.90 -17.65 2.24
N SER A 168 -15.18 -17.40 1.94
CA SER A 168 -15.93 -18.14 0.93
C SER A 168 -17.01 -17.30 0.28
N LEU A 169 -17.04 -17.33 -1.06
CA LEU A 169 -17.99 -16.63 -1.92
C LEU A 169 -18.73 -17.63 -2.80
N THR A 170 -20.06 -17.53 -2.85
CA THR A 170 -20.86 -18.27 -3.83
C THR A 170 -21.50 -17.31 -4.81
N VAL A 171 -21.36 -17.60 -6.10
CA VAL A 171 -21.94 -16.85 -7.20
C VAL A 171 -22.83 -17.77 -8.04
N GLU A 172 -23.98 -17.23 -8.45
CA GLU A 172 -24.86 -17.93 -9.39
C GLU A 172 -24.29 -17.83 -10.81
N LEU A 173 -24.37 -18.92 -11.55
CA LEU A 173 -23.96 -18.96 -12.95
C LEU A 173 -25.07 -18.41 -13.85
N THR A 174 -24.66 -17.61 -14.82
CA THR A 174 -25.57 -17.05 -15.83
C THR A 174 -25.40 -17.79 -17.15
N ASN A 175 -26.52 -18.18 -17.77
CA ASN A 175 -26.56 -18.95 -19.02
C ASN A 175 -26.55 -18.06 -20.28
N SER A 176 -25.84 -16.95 -20.24
CA SER A 176 -25.74 -16.04 -21.39
C SER A 176 -24.33 -15.55 -21.55
N GLU A 177 -23.83 -15.61 -22.79
CA GLU A 177 -22.57 -14.95 -23.18
C GLU A 177 -22.66 -13.43 -23.00
N ASP A 178 -23.86 -12.85 -23.12
CA ASP A 178 -24.17 -11.45 -22.82
C ASP A 178 -24.86 -11.37 -21.45
N LEU A 179 -24.16 -10.89 -20.42
CA LEU A 179 -24.70 -10.72 -19.05
C LEU A 179 -25.99 -9.87 -19.01
N ASN A 180 -26.28 -9.10 -20.07
CA ASN A 180 -27.49 -8.29 -20.19
C ASN A 180 -28.72 -9.06 -20.69
N ALA A 181 -28.56 -10.29 -21.18
CA ALA A 181 -29.63 -11.16 -21.65
C ALA A 181 -29.84 -12.30 -20.65
N TRP A 182 -30.47 -12.00 -19.52
CA TRP A 182 -30.76 -13.01 -18.48
C TRP A 182 -31.59 -14.18 -19.05
N SER A 183 -31.02 -15.38 -19.06
CA SER A 183 -31.64 -16.62 -19.58
C SER A 183 -31.85 -17.71 -18.53
N GLY A 184 -31.57 -17.43 -17.24
CA GLY A 184 -31.74 -18.37 -16.11
C GLY A 184 -30.43 -18.72 -15.40
N VAL A 185 -30.57 -19.30 -14.20
CA VAL A 185 -29.46 -19.81 -13.38
C VAL A 185 -29.19 -21.27 -13.77
N THR A 186 -27.94 -21.60 -14.10
CA THR A 186 -27.51 -22.95 -14.54
C THR A 186 -26.66 -23.69 -13.51
N GLY A 187 -26.63 -23.18 -12.28
CA GLY A 187 -25.88 -23.72 -11.15
C GLY A 187 -25.20 -22.60 -10.38
N SER A 188 -24.29 -22.97 -9.48
CA SER A 188 -23.49 -22.01 -8.72
C SER A 188 -22.03 -22.43 -8.64
N LEU A 189 -21.15 -21.46 -8.48
CA LEU A 189 -19.75 -21.67 -8.11
C LEU A 189 -19.53 -21.18 -6.69
N THR A 190 -18.82 -21.97 -5.90
CA THR A 190 -18.31 -21.57 -4.61
C THR A 190 -16.80 -21.50 -4.67
N PHE A 191 -16.26 -20.37 -4.26
CA PHE A 191 -14.84 -20.13 -4.14
C PHE A 191 -14.46 -20.09 -2.67
N THR A 192 -13.37 -20.75 -2.29
CA THR A 192 -12.67 -20.53 -1.02
C THR A 192 -11.33 -19.87 -1.31
N PHE A 193 -10.90 -18.99 -0.41
CA PHE A 193 -9.65 -18.26 -0.60
C PHE A 193 -8.75 -18.34 0.63
N GLU A 194 -7.46 -18.46 0.39
CA GLU A 194 -6.42 -18.42 1.43
C GLU A 194 -5.27 -17.53 0.98
N GLU A 195 -4.65 -16.82 1.91
CA GLU A 195 -3.44 -16.05 1.63
C GLU A 195 -2.24 -16.98 1.49
N VAL A 196 -1.54 -16.92 0.37
CA VAL A 196 -0.32 -17.69 0.14
C VAL A 196 0.84 -16.98 0.81
N THR A 197 1.12 -17.35 2.06
CA THR A 197 2.27 -16.85 2.81
C THR A 197 3.28 -17.97 3.06
N VAL A 198 4.55 -17.75 2.69
CA VAL A 198 5.63 -18.68 3.09
C VAL A 198 5.83 -18.60 4.60
N THR A 199 5.86 -17.38 5.14
CA THR A 199 5.78 -17.07 6.56
C THR A 199 5.56 -15.57 6.77
N SER A 200 4.71 -15.19 7.73
CA SER A 200 4.62 -13.81 8.22
C SER A 200 5.45 -13.59 9.49
N ALA A 201 6.36 -14.52 9.79
CA ALA A 201 7.17 -14.46 10.99
C ALA A 201 8.28 -13.42 10.88
N GLU A 202 8.44 -12.66 11.96
CA GLU A 202 9.54 -11.73 12.18
C GLU A 202 10.28 -12.09 13.47
N CYS A 203 11.57 -11.74 13.53
CA CYS A 203 12.38 -11.83 14.73
C CYS A 203 12.63 -10.44 15.31
N SER A 204 12.19 -10.20 16.54
CA SER A 204 12.62 -9.08 17.38
C SER A 204 13.95 -9.41 18.04
N LEU A 205 14.97 -8.60 17.75
CA LEU A 205 16.33 -8.73 18.24
C LEU A 205 16.73 -7.50 19.07
N LEU A 206 17.22 -7.73 20.28
CA LEU A 206 17.88 -6.70 21.08
C LEU A 206 19.29 -7.19 21.41
N LEU A 207 20.28 -6.51 20.85
CA LEU A 207 21.69 -6.89 20.97
C LEU A 207 22.45 -5.86 21.79
N ARG A 208 23.39 -6.34 22.59
CA ARG A 208 24.36 -5.54 23.33
C ARG A 208 25.73 -6.14 23.14
N ALA A 209 26.78 -5.32 23.16
CA ALA A 209 28.14 -5.82 23.34
C ALA A 209 28.66 -5.47 24.73
N SER A 210 29.57 -6.30 25.24
CA SER A 210 30.31 -6.08 26.49
C SER A 210 31.80 -6.32 26.28
N ASN A 211 32.63 -5.63 27.07
CA ASN A 211 34.08 -5.83 27.09
C ASN A 211 34.75 -5.71 25.70
N LEU A 212 34.27 -4.80 24.84
CA LEU A 212 34.87 -4.59 23.53
C LEU A 212 36.33 -4.12 23.67
N ALA A 213 37.24 -4.80 22.98
CA ALA A 213 38.65 -4.50 23.00
C ALA A 213 38.97 -3.28 22.10
N VAL A 214 38.83 -2.07 22.67
CA VAL A 214 39.14 -0.80 21.99
C VAL A 214 40.65 -0.58 21.95
N LYS A 215 41.21 -0.31 20.76
CA LYS A 215 42.64 -0.03 20.59
C LYS A 215 43.02 1.43 20.85
N ASP A 216 42.05 2.35 20.80
CA ASP A 216 42.31 3.78 20.86
C ASP A 216 42.45 4.25 22.32
N CYS A 217 43.67 4.68 22.69
CA CYS A 217 44.10 5.07 24.04
C CYS A 217 43.40 6.32 24.62
N LEU A 218 42.40 6.88 23.92
CA LEU A 218 41.67 8.10 24.26
C LEU A 218 40.14 7.89 24.40
N GLY A 219 39.66 6.65 24.39
CA GLY A 219 38.32 6.31 24.90
C GLY A 219 37.12 6.62 24.00
N ARG A 220 37.30 6.95 22.71
CA ARG A 220 36.19 7.02 21.75
C ARG A 220 36.14 5.75 20.90
N CYS A 221 35.10 4.96 21.13
CA CYS A 221 34.72 3.82 20.32
C CYS A 221 33.28 4.12 19.87
N ASP A 222 33.04 4.09 18.56
CA ASP A 222 31.75 4.42 17.97
C ASP A 222 31.16 3.17 17.28
N PRO A 223 30.74 2.15 18.07
CA PRO A 223 30.44 0.84 17.52
C PRO A 223 29.06 0.76 16.84
N PHE A 224 29.01 -0.01 15.76
CA PHE A 224 27.81 -0.47 15.09
C PHE A 224 27.98 -1.94 14.68
N LEU A 225 26.89 -2.65 14.42
CA LEU A 225 26.93 -4.04 13.96
C LEU A 225 26.34 -4.22 12.57
N ASN A 226 26.83 -5.24 11.86
CA ASN A 226 26.18 -5.79 10.68
C ASN A 226 25.86 -7.27 10.93
N ILE A 227 24.72 -7.73 10.43
CA ILE A 227 24.39 -9.15 10.35
C ILE A 227 24.40 -9.55 8.88
N TYR A 228 25.09 -10.64 8.58
CA TYR A 228 25.13 -11.24 7.26
C TYR A 228 24.59 -12.66 7.31
N ARG A 229 23.83 -13.06 6.30
CA ARG A 229 23.29 -14.41 6.11
C ARG A 229 24.12 -15.12 5.07
N SER A 230 24.55 -16.36 5.32
CA SER A 230 25.22 -17.18 4.29
C SER A 230 24.32 -17.41 3.07
N THR A 231 24.86 -17.38 1.85
CA THR A 231 24.12 -17.71 0.62
C THR A 231 23.77 -19.20 0.54
N GLN A 232 22.77 -19.57 -0.27
CA GLN A 232 22.24 -20.95 -0.29
C GLN A 232 23.25 -21.95 -0.85
N ASP A 233 24.09 -21.51 -1.79
CA ASP A 233 25.21 -22.26 -2.35
C ASP A 233 26.46 -22.25 -1.44
N GLY A 234 26.40 -21.54 -0.30
CA GLY A 234 27.50 -21.40 0.66
C GLY A 234 28.71 -20.62 0.13
N SER A 235 28.61 -19.98 -1.04
CA SER A 235 29.73 -19.29 -1.70
C SER A 235 30.02 -17.90 -1.13
N GLY A 236 29.07 -17.31 -0.39
CA GLY A 236 29.20 -15.97 0.15
C GLY A 236 28.21 -15.65 1.28
N THR A 237 28.05 -14.35 1.52
CA THR A 237 27.15 -13.82 2.54
C THR A 237 26.45 -12.55 2.07
N ASP A 238 25.16 -12.43 2.34
CA ASP A 238 24.36 -11.23 2.09
C ASP A 238 24.24 -10.40 3.36
N LYS A 239 24.45 -9.08 3.30
CA LYS A 239 24.15 -8.21 4.45
C LYS A 239 22.65 -8.06 4.62
N VAL A 240 22.12 -8.58 5.72
CA VAL A 240 20.67 -8.56 6.00
C VAL A 240 20.28 -7.46 6.98
N TYR A 241 21.20 -6.98 7.82
CA TYR A 241 20.94 -5.91 8.77
C TYR A 241 22.18 -5.08 9.09
N LYS A 242 21.96 -3.80 9.44
CA LYS A 242 22.96 -2.85 9.95
C LYS A 242 22.31 -2.01 11.05
N SER A 243 22.95 -1.90 12.22
CA SER A 243 22.47 -1.06 13.31
C SER A 243 22.85 0.42 13.13
N GLU A 244 22.29 1.27 13.98
CA GLU A 244 22.82 2.60 14.24
C GLU A 244 24.21 2.57 14.90
N VAL A 245 24.89 3.71 14.85
CA VAL A 245 26.18 3.92 15.49
C VAL A 245 25.95 4.44 16.90
N THR A 246 26.55 3.78 17.87
CA THR A 246 26.47 4.14 19.30
C THR A 246 27.84 4.59 19.79
N HIS A 247 28.00 4.86 21.09
CA HIS A 247 29.26 5.29 21.68
C HIS A 247 29.61 4.42 22.90
N GLY A 248 30.90 4.13 23.07
CA GLY A 248 31.44 3.37 24.19
C GLY A 248 31.82 1.93 23.84
N ASN A 249 32.35 1.21 24.82
CA ASN A 249 32.81 -0.18 24.70
C ASN A 249 31.77 -1.22 25.18
N GLU A 250 30.61 -0.76 25.66
CA GLU A 250 29.47 -1.59 26.03
C GLU A 250 28.15 -1.09 25.40
N PRO A 251 28.08 -1.02 24.07
CA PRO A 251 26.92 -0.48 23.39
C PRO A 251 25.70 -1.40 23.52
N THR A 252 24.53 -0.80 23.71
CA THR A 252 23.23 -1.43 23.44
C THR A 252 22.66 -0.76 22.20
N TRP A 253 22.37 -1.55 21.16
CA TRP A 253 21.76 -1.04 19.94
C TRP A 253 20.23 -1.05 20.07
N ALA A 254 19.57 -0.20 19.29
CA ALA A 254 18.13 -0.15 19.21
C ALA A 254 17.56 -1.53 18.80
N PRO A 255 16.38 -1.92 19.34
CA PRO A 255 15.71 -3.14 18.92
C PRO A 255 15.53 -3.17 17.40
N ALA A 256 15.83 -4.31 16.79
CA ALA A 256 15.65 -4.58 15.37
C ALA A 256 14.54 -5.61 15.17
N THR A 257 13.68 -5.39 14.17
CA THR A 257 12.70 -6.38 13.74
C THR A 257 13.04 -6.79 12.31
N LEU A 258 13.27 -8.08 12.09
CA LEU A 258 13.68 -8.62 10.78
C LEU A 258 12.75 -9.75 10.35
N ALA A 259 12.24 -9.70 9.11
CA ALA A 259 11.52 -10.83 8.53
C ALA A 259 12.39 -12.10 8.56
N ILE A 260 11.80 -13.23 8.94
CA ILE A 260 12.51 -14.53 8.99
C ILE A 260 13.07 -14.89 7.61
N GLN A 261 12.35 -14.54 6.55
CA GLN A 261 12.80 -14.75 5.18
C GLN A 261 14.11 -14.00 4.88
N ARG A 262 14.19 -12.72 5.27
CA ARG A 262 15.40 -11.93 5.11
C ARG A 262 16.54 -12.42 6.02
N LEU A 263 16.25 -12.64 7.31
CA LEU A 263 17.25 -13.01 8.29
C LEU A 263 17.89 -14.36 7.97
N CYS A 264 17.09 -15.39 7.72
CA CYS A 264 17.59 -16.76 7.57
C CYS A 264 16.85 -17.62 6.52
N ASN A 265 15.90 -17.03 5.79
CA ASN A 265 15.14 -17.71 4.72
C ASN A 265 14.38 -18.95 5.21
N GLY A 266 13.83 -18.86 6.43
CA GLY A 266 13.09 -19.96 7.09
C GLY A 266 13.97 -21.03 7.74
N ASP A 267 15.27 -21.07 7.48
CA ASP A 267 16.20 -22.02 8.09
C ASP A 267 16.84 -21.42 9.34
N PHE A 268 16.37 -21.82 10.52
CA PHE A 268 16.79 -21.23 11.80
C PHE A 268 18.23 -21.59 12.20
N GLU A 269 18.79 -22.63 11.58
CA GLU A 269 20.17 -23.08 11.76
C GLU A 269 21.13 -22.48 10.72
N ARG A 270 20.59 -21.76 9.72
CA ARG A 270 21.40 -21.12 8.69
C ARG A 270 22.44 -20.19 9.31
N PRO A 271 23.73 -20.30 8.93
CA PRO A 271 24.78 -19.49 9.52
C PRO A 271 24.57 -17.99 9.30
N LEU A 272 24.69 -17.24 10.39
CA LEU A 272 24.69 -15.79 10.45
C LEU A 272 26.04 -15.29 10.95
N LEU A 273 26.65 -14.38 10.20
CA LEU A 273 27.87 -13.68 10.61
C LEU A 273 27.47 -12.33 11.23
N VAL A 274 27.87 -12.09 12.47
CA VAL A 274 27.69 -10.80 13.14
C VAL A 274 29.04 -10.13 13.30
N ASP A 275 29.22 -9.00 12.62
CA ASP A 275 30.40 -8.16 12.75
C ASP A 275 30.08 -6.93 13.58
N VAL A 276 30.91 -6.66 14.60
CA VAL A 276 30.91 -5.41 15.35
C VAL A 276 32.09 -4.56 14.87
N LEU A 277 31.81 -3.36 14.39
CA LEU A 277 32.79 -2.46 13.81
C LEU A 277 32.78 -1.11 14.50
N ASP A 278 33.94 -0.45 14.52
CA ASP A 278 34.13 0.91 15.00
C ASP A 278 34.07 1.89 13.82
N ARG A 279 33.16 2.87 13.90
CA ARG A 279 32.99 3.87 12.85
C ARG A 279 34.24 4.75 12.77
N LYS A 280 34.78 4.87 11.56
CA LYS A 280 35.86 5.81 11.21
C LYS A 280 35.35 6.85 10.21
N ARG A 281 35.80 8.10 10.37
CA ARG A 281 35.35 9.24 9.55
C ARG A 281 35.69 9.10 8.06
N ASN A 282 36.75 8.36 7.73
CA ASN A 282 37.19 8.10 6.36
C ASN A 282 36.40 6.96 5.67
N GLY A 283 35.40 6.37 6.32
CA GLY A 283 34.60 5.25 5.78
C GLY A 283 35.24 3.87 5.96
N GLU A 284 36.54 3.78 6.28
CA GLU A 284 37.24 2.52 6.53
C GLU A 284 37.03 2.05 7.97
N HIS A 285 35.85 1.49 8.23
CA HIS A 285 35.45 1.04 9.56
C HIS A 285 36.33 -0.13 10.07
N ALA A 286 36.74 -0.07 11.33
CA ALA A 286 37.66 -1.05 11.91
C ALA A 286 36.89 -2.20 12.58
N LEU A 287 37.17 -3.45 12.21
CA LEU A 287 36.56 -4.62 12.86
C LEU A 287 37.01 -4.73 14.32
N LEU A 288 36.05 -4.64 15.25
CA LEU A 288 36.27 -4.86 16.68
C LEU A 288 36.24 -6.36 17.00
N GLY A 289 35.27 -7.08 16.44
CA GLY A 289 35.18 -8.54 16.53
C GLY A 289 34.01 -9.10 15.72
N SER A 290 34.03 -10.40 15.49
CA SER A 290 33.06 -11.12 14.68
C SER A 290 32.67 -12.44 15.34
N VAL A 291 31.45 -12.90 15.13
CA VAL A 291 30.96 -14.22 15.55
C VAL A 291 30.04 -14.83 14.50
N THR A 292 30.17 -16.14 14.29
CA THR A 292 29.20 -16.93 13.51
C THR A 292 28.22 -17.60 14.48
N THR A 293 26.92 -17.47 14.21
CA THR A 293 25.81 -17.99 15.03
C THR A 293 24.67 -18.43 14.10
N SER A 294 23.50 -18.74 14.65
CA SER A 294 22.25 -19.01 13.92
C SER A 294 21.09 -18.33 14.64
N LEU A 295 19.91 -18.23 14.02
CA LEU A 295 18.74 -17.70 14.73
C LEU A 295 18.40 -18.56 15.96
N GLN A 296 18.44 -19.89 15.82
CA GLN A 296 18.20 -20.81 16.94
C GLN A 296 19.23 -20.66 18.07
N ASP A 297 20.51 -20.43 17.74
CA ASP A 297 21.53 -20.13 18.75
C ASP A 297 21.25 -18.77 19.42
N LEU A 298 20.94 -17.71 18.66
CA LEU A 298 20.53 -16.40 19.22
C LEU A 298 19.35 -16.54 20.20
N GLN A 299 18.33 -17.32 19.86
CA GLN A 299 17.20 -17.62 20.76
C GLN A 299 17.65 -18.33 22.04
N THR A 300 18.54 -19.31 21.91
CA THR A 300 19.12 -20.05 23.05
C THR A 300 19.94 -19.12 23.95
N LYS A 301 20.70 -18.18 23.37
CA LYS A 301 21.47 -17.17 24.11
C LYS A 301 20.58 -16.18 24.84
N ALA A 302 19.49 -15.72 24.21
CA ALA A 302 18.49 -14.87 24.84
C ALA A 302 17.85 -15.54 26.07
N GLN A 303 17.50 -16.82 25.96
CA GLN A 303 16.88 -17.57 27.06
C GLN A 303 17.86 -17.89 28.19
N SER A 304 19.10 -18.26 27.86
CA SER A 304 20.11 -18.63 28.86
C SER A 304 20.86 -17.45 29.48
N GLY A 305 20.83 -16.28 28.85
CA GLY A 305 21.65 -15.12 29.21
C GLY A 305 23.15 -15.30 28.94
N SER A 306 23.56 -16.38 28.26
CA SER A 306 24.97 -16.63 27.95
C SER A 306 25.44 -15.79 26.75
N PRO A 307 26.64 -15.19 26.77
CA PRO A 307 27.12 -14.38 25.66
C PRO A 307 27.72 -15.23 24.53
N LEU A 308 27.76 -14.64 23.34
CA LEU A 308 28.56 -15.08 22.19
C LEU A 308 29.92 -14.39 22.23
N ILE A 309 31.01 -15.15 22.04
CA ILE A 309 32.36 -14.57 22.08
C ILE A 309 32.71 -13.98 20.73
N LEU A 310 32.92 -12.66 20.68
CA LEU A 310 33.43 -11.96 19.51
C LEU A 310 34.92 -12.25 19.34
N ARG A 311 35.35 -12.61 18.13
CA ARG A 311 36.73 -12.97 17.81
C ARG A 311 37.29 -12.14 16.66
N ASN A 312 38.60 -11.97 16.62
CA ASN A 312 39.27 -11.44 15.42
C ASN A 312 39.56 -12.55 14.39
N GLY A 313 40.09 -12.18 13.22
CA GLY A 313 40.51 -13.14 12.19
C GLY A 313 41.64 -14.11 12.59
N LYS A 314 42.20 -13.98 13.81
CA LYS A 314 43.16 -14.93 14.41
C LYS A 314 42.54 -15.77 15.53
N GLY A 315 41.21 -15.72 15.68
CA GLY A 315 40.47 -16.46 16.70
C GLY A 315 40.59 -15.92 18.14
N LYS A 316 41.26 -14.79 18.37
CA LYS A 316 41.42 -14.23 19.72
C LYS A 316 40.12 -13.52 20.17
N PRO A 317 39.67 -13.72 21.43
CA PRO A 317 38.53 -12.99 21.99
C PRO A 317 38.74 -11.47 21.95
N LYS A 318 37.68 -10.73 21.62
CA LYS A 318 37.66 -9.27 21.48
C LYS A 318 36.49 -8.58 22.17
N GLY A 319 35.67 -9.34 22.87
CA GLY A 319 34.50 -8.88 23.57
C GLY A 319 33.41 -9.95 23.48
N GLU A 320 32.23 -9.58 23.91
CA GLU A 320 31.07 -10.44 23.98
C GLU A 320 29.90 -9.76 23.27
N LEU A 321 29.08 -10.57 22.59
CA LEU A 321 27.79 -10.19 22.07
C LEU A 321 26.72 -10.85 22.95
N VAL A 322 25.96 -10.01 23.65
CA VAL A 322 24.86 -10.41 24.52
C VAL A 322 23.55 -10.27 23.74
N VAL A 323 22.80 -11.36 23.67
CA VAL A 323 21.46 -11.36 23.07
C VAL A 323 20.46 -11.12 24.19
N SER A 324 19.91 -9.92 24.27
CA SER A 324 18.91 -9.56 25.29
C SER A 324 17.50 -9.97 24.88
N GLU A 325 17.23 -9.96 23.57
CA GLU A 325 15.99 -10.48 22.99
C GLU A 325 16.28 -11.17 21.66
N ALA A 326 15.64 -12.31 21.44
CA ALA A 326 15.51 -12.99 20.14
C ALA A 326 14.15 -13.70 20.10
N THR A 327 13.09 -12.93 19.86
CA THR A 327 11.71 -13.43 19.89
C THR A 327 11.16 -13.53 18.47
N VAL A 328 10.73 -14.73 18.06
CA VAL A 328 10.03 -14.91 16.79
C VAL A 328 8.53 -14.79 17.04
N ARG A 329 7.84 -13.98 16.23
CA ARG A 329 6.39 -13.81 16.29
C ARG A 329 5.83 -13.80 14.89
N ASN A 330 4.72 -14.49 14.68
CA ASN A 330 3.90 -14.28 13.49
C ASN A 330 3.28 -12.90 13.58
N ARG A 331 3.53 -12.06 12.58
CA ARG A 331 2.81 -10.80 12.44
C ARG A 331 1.61 -11.00 11.55
N PRO A 332 0.50 -10.34 11.86
CA PRO A 332 -0.60 -10.30 10.93
C PRO A 332 -0.19 -9.61 9.64
N THR A 333 -0.69 -10.11 8.51
CA THR A 333 -0.54 -9.44 7.21
C THR A 333 -1.63 -8.40 7.00
N PHE A 334 -1.45 -7.52 6.02
CA PHE A 334 -2.49 -6.58 5.62
C PHE A 334 -3.82 -7.30 5.29
N LEU A 335 -3.73 -8.38 4.50
CA LEU A 335 -4.91 -9.12 4.06
C LEU A 335 -5.65 -9.75 5.25
N GLN A 336 -4.94 -10.23 6.28
CA GLN A 336 -5.55 -10.75 7.49
C GLN A 336 -6.36 -9.69 8.25
N TYR A 337 -5.94 -8.42 8.29
CA TYR A 337 -6.75 -7.35 8.88
C TYR A 337 -8.05 -7.13 8.09
N ILE A 338 -7.95 -7.05 6.76
CA ILE A 338 -9.11 -6.86 5.88
C ILE A 338 -10.10 -8.03 6.00
N GLN A 339 -9.61 -9.26 5.92
CA GLN A 339 -10.41 -10.49 6.08
C GLN A 339 -11.05 -10.60 7.46
N SER A 340 -10.45 -9.99 8.47
CA SER A 340 -11.00 -9.93 9.84
C SER A 340 -11.97 -8.75 10.05
N GLY A 341 -12.40 -8.11 8.96
CA GLY A 341 -13.41 -7.06 8.99
C GLY A 341 -12.88 -5.66 9.27
N CYS A 342 -11.58 -5.41 9.13
CA CYS A 342 -11.04 -4.05 9.15
C CYS A 342 -11.51 -3.26 7.92
N GLU A 343 -12.12 -2.10 8.12
CA GLU A 343 -12.69 -1.28 7.04
C GLU A 343 -11.78 -0.10 6.66
N MET A 344 -11.84 0.31 5.39
CA MET A 344 -11.18 1.49 4.85
C MET A 344 -12.21 2.59 4.59
N ASN A 345 -12.33 3.54 5.52
CA ASN A 345 -13.28 4.63 5.35
C ASN A 345 -12.72 5.71 4.44
N PHE A 346 -13.42 6.05 3.37
CA PHE A 346 -13.03 7.09 2.44
C PHE A 346 -13.62 8.44 2.83
N MET A 347 -12.78 9.47 2.95
CA MET A 347 -13.18 10.87 3.15
C MET A 347 -12.58 11.73 2.05
N VAL A 348 -13.38 12.58 1.41
CA VAL A 348 -12.90 13.49 0.38
C VAL A 348 -13.04 14.94 0.79
N ALA A 349 -12.08 15.77 0.41
CA ALA A 349 -12.13 17.21 0.52
C ALA A 349 -11.80 17.84 -0.84
N VAL A 350 -12.67 18.72 -1.32
CA VAL A 350 -12.54 19.35 -2.65
C VAL A 350 -12.28 20.84 -2.50
N ASP A 351 -11.30 21.35 -3.23
CA ASP A 351 -10.95 22.76 -3.26
C ASP A 351 -12.02 23.58 -4.00
N PHE A 352 -12.48 24.66 -3.39
CA PHE A 352 -13.43 25.64 -3.93
C PHE A 352 -12.82 27.05 -3.98
N THR A 353 -11.50 27.16 -4.10
CA THR A 353 -10.81 28.44 -4.21
C THR A 353 -10.93 29.03 -5.62
N ALA A 354 -10.78 30.34 -5.72
CA ALA A 354 -10.99 31.12 -6.94
C ALA A 354 -9.93 30.86 -8.02
N SER A 355 -8.79 30.25 -7.69
CA SER A 355 -7.76 29.80 -8.65
C SER A 355 -8.32 28.82 -9.68
N ASN A 356 -9.33 28.03 -9.30
CA ASN A 356 -9.99 27.05 -10.17
C ASN A 356 -10.76 27.67 -11.35
N GLY A 357 -10.98 28.98 -11.35
CA GLY A 357 -11.79 29.68 -12.35
C GLY A 357 -13.30 29.40 -12.20
N LYS A 358 -14.14 30.25 -12.81
CA LYS A 358 -15.60 30.13 -12.66
C LYS A 358 -16.10 28.81 -13.23
N PRO A 359 -16.94 28.02 -12.53
CA PRO A 359 -17.37 26.70 -13.02
C PRO A 359 -18.12 26.70 -14.36
N SER A 360 -18.64 27.86 -14.80
CA SER A 360 -19.28 28.03 -16.11
C SER A 360 -18.29 28.27 -17.26
N ASP A 361 -17.02 28.51 -16.97
CA ASP A 361 -15.95 28.70 -17.94
C ASP A 361 -15.37 27.33 -18.34
N PRO A 362 -15.32 26.97 -19.64
CA PRO A 362 -14.69 25.74 -20.11
C PRO A 362 -13.23 25.56 -19.71
N ALA A 363 -12.52 26.63 -19.34
CA ALA A 363 -11.16 26.56 -18.82
C ALA A 363 -11.08 26.25 -17.32
N SER A 364 -12.21 26.27 -16.60
CA SER A 364 -12.25 25.99 -15.16
C SER A 364 -11.98 24.51 -14.87
N LEU A 365 -11.28 24.26 -13.77
CA LEU A 365 -11.05 22.91 -13.28
C LEU A 365 -12.31 22.27 -12.68
N HIS A 366 -13.33 23.07 -12.36
CA HIS A 366 -14.67 22.58 -11.98
C HIS A 366 -15.62 22.39 -13.16
N TYR A 367 -15.22 22.79 -14.38
CA TYR A 367 -16.07 22.66 -15.54
C TYR A 367 -16.39 21.19 -15.84
N ALA A 368 -17.67 20.89 -15.96
CA ALA A 368 -18.16 19.61 -16.42
C ALA A 368 -19.05 19.86 -17.65
N GLU A 369 -18.58 19.43 -18.83
CA GLU A 369 -19.31 19.61 -20.08
C GLU A 369 -20.59 18.76 -20.11
N SER A 370 -20.51 17.53 -19.58
CA SER A 370 -21.63 16.61 -19.45
C SER A 370 -21.30 15.51 -18.43
N SER A 371 -22.27 14.66 -18.09
CA SER A 371 -21.99 13.46 -17.27
C SER A 371 -20.98 12.50 -17.92
N ALA A 372 -20.81 12.54 -19.25
CA ALA A 372 -19.84 11.73 -19.98
C ALA A 372 -18.44 12.36 -20.04
N ALA A 373 -18.33 13.66 -19.73
CA ALA A 373 -17.09 14.43 -19.68
C ALA A 373 -16.98 15.14 -18.32
N PRO A 374 -16.71 14.36 -17.24
CA PRO A 374 -16.65 14.88 -15.87
C PRO A 374 -15.45 15.81 -15.65
N SER A 375 -15.57 16.74 -14.70
CA SER A 375 -14.46 17.60 -14.28
C SER A 375 -13.25 16.79 -13.77
N PRO A 376 -12.01 17.31 -13.86
CA PRO A 376 -10.82 16.72 -13.24
C PRO A 376 -11.02 16.25 -11.79
N TYR A 377 -11.70 17.05 -10.97
CA TYR A 377 -12.04 16.68 -9.59
C TYR A 377 -12.94 15.45 -9.52
N GLU A 378 -14.02 15.42 -10.31
CA GLU A 378 -14.93 14.26 -10.34
C GLU A 378 -14.21 13.00 -10.84
N GLN A 379 -13.28 13.12 -11.80
CA GLN A 379 -12.46 12.00 -12.26
C GLN A 379 -11.60 11.44 -11.13
N ALA A 380 -10.92 12.30 -10.35
CA ALA A 380 -10.12 11.89 -9.20
C ALA A 380 -10.97 11.24 -8.09
N ILE A 381 -12.12 11.82 -7.76
CA ILE A 381 -13.09 11.26 -6.80
C ILE A 381 -13.47 9.83 -7.22
N ARG A 382 -13.86 9.65 -8.48
CA ARG A 382 -14.29 8.35 -9.00
C ARG A 382 -13.16 7.35 -9.03
N ALA A 383 -11.95 7.76 -9.40
CA ALA A 383 -10.78 6.89 -9.49
C ALA A 383 -10.44 6.22 -8.16
N ILE A 384 -10.32 7.02 -7.10
CA ILE A 384 -9.89 6.55 -5.79
C ILE A 384 -11.05 5.90 -5.05
N GLY A 385 -12.21 6.56 -5.09
CA GLY A 385 -13.41 6.05 -4.45
C GLY A 385 -13.79 4.67 -4.96
N ALA A 386 -13.67 4.39 -6.26
CA ALA A 386 -14.07 3.09 -6.81
C ALA A 386 -13.27 1.93 -6.22
N VAL A 387 -12.00 2.13 -5.88
CA VAL A 387 -11.17 1.12 -5.21
C VAL A 387 -11.50 1.06 -3.71
N LEU A 388 -11.51 2.20 -3.02
CA LEU A 388 -11.72 2.23 -1.56
C LEU A 388 -13.13 1.77 -1.15
N GLU A 389 -14.15 2.00 -1.99
CA GLU A 389 -15.51 1.55 -1.73
C GLU A 389 -15.64 0.03 -1.61
N CYS A 390 -14.71 -0.75 -2.20
CA CYS A 390 -14.67 -2.20 -2.04
C CYS A 390 -14.34 -2.64 -0.61
N TYR A 391 -13.72 -1.78 0.20
CA TYR A 391 -13.18 -2.10 1.52
C TYR A 391 -13.95 -1.39 2.66
N ASP A 392 -15.12 -0.82 2.36
CA ASP A 392 -16.03 -0.20 3.32
C ASP A 392 -17.39 -0.89 3.26
N LYS A 393 -17.89 -1.40 4.39
CA LYS A 393 -19.12 -2.20 4.41
C LYS A 393 -20.37 -1.34 4.26
N ASP A 394 -20.38 -0.17 4.91
CA ASP A 394 -21.56 0.71 4.92
C ASP A 394 -21.57 1.69 3.74
N LYS A 395 -20.43 1.90 3.08
CA LYS A 395 -20.24 2.80 1.95
C LYS A 395 -20.75 4.22 2.24
N MET A 396 -20.66 4.68 3.48
CA MET A 396 -21.06 6.02 3.89
C MET A 396 -19.82 6.89 4.00
N PHE A 397 -19.66 7.80 3.04
CA PHE A 397 -18.43 8.57 2.91
C PHE A 397 -18.67 10.05 3.17
N PRO A 398 -17.93 10.68 4.11
CA PRO A 398 -18.00 12.11 4.29
C PRO A 398 -17.34 12.86 3.12
N GLY A 399 -18.09 13.79 2.54
CA GLY A 399 -17.60 14.70 1.51
C GLY A 399 -17.56 16.15 1.98
N TYR A 400 -16.39 16.78 1.91
CA TYR A 400 -16.18 18.18 2.28
C TYR A 400 -15.70 19.03 1.11
N GLY A 401 -15.97 20.32 1.18
CA GLY A 401 -15.31 21.35 0.40
C GLY A 401 -14.57 22.35 1.29
N PHE A 402 -13.65 23.12 0.72
CA PHE A 402 -12.89 24.14 1.45
C PHE A 402 -12.51 25.33 0.56
N GLY A 403 -12.34 26.51 1.16
CA GLY A 403 -11.91 27.72 0.44
C GLY A 403 -13.00 28.39 -0.38
N GLY A 404 -14.26 28.01 -0.18
CA GLY A 404 -15.44 28.62 -0.80
C GLY A 404 -16.29 29.39 0.22
N ARG A 405 -17.24 30.19 -0.25
CA ARG A 405 -18.22 30.89 0.62
C ARG A 405 -19.65 30.68 0.11
N PRO A 406 -20.67 30.55 0.98
CA PRO A 406 -22.04 30.29 0.51
C PRO A 406 -22.69 31.53 -0.16
N SER A 407 -22.29 32.74 0.22
CA SER A 407 -22.73 33.99 -0.42
C SER A 407 -21.68 35.10 -0.32
N MET A 408 -21.92 36.25 -0.96
CA MET A 408 -20.96 37.36 -1.01
C MET A 408 -20.68 37.99 0.36
N ASP A 409 -21.65 37.95 1.27
CA ASP A 409 -21.61 38.59 2.58
C ASP A 409 -21.22 37.62 3.71
N GLU A 410 -21.03 36.35 3.39
CA GLU A 410 -20.62 35.31 4.34
C GLU A 410 -19.10 35.08 4.29
N GLU A 411 -18.57 34.61 5.43
CA GLU A 411 -17.17 34.27 5.59
C GLU A 411 -16.79 33.05 4.74
N VAL A 412 -15.50 32.93 4.46
CA VAL A 412 -14.95 31.78 3.74
C VAL A 412 -14.96 30.56 4.66
N GLU A 413 -15.52 29.47 4.17
CA GLU A 413 -15.56 28.19 4.85
C GLU A 413 -14.41 27.30 4.37
N HIS A 414 -13.53 26.92 5.29
CA HIS A 414 -12.39 26.03 5.01
C HIS A 414 -12.68 24.55 5.32
N CYS A 415 -13.91 24.21 5.69
CA CYS A 415 -14.40 22.84 5.83
C CYS A 415 -15.93 22.84 5.89
N PHE A 416 -16.60 22.55 4.78
CA PHE A 416 -18.07 22.52 4.69
C PHE A 416 -18.56 21.23 4.04
N ALA A 417 -19.72 20.72 4.46
CA ALA A 417 -20.26 19.48 3.91
C ALA A 417 -20.75 19.69 2.45
N LEU A 418 -20.28 18.85 1.51
CA LEU A 418 -20.67 18.96 0.09
C LEU A 418 -22.19 18.78 -0.10
N ASN A 419 -22.80 17.90 0.68
CA ASN A 419 -24.25 17.67 0.67
C ASN A 419 -25.07 18.81 1.33
N GLY A 420 -24.41 19.83 1.88
CA GLY A 420 -25.06 20.96 2.57
C GLY A 420 -25.55 20.65 3.99
N GLN A 421 -25.26 19.47 4.53
CA GLN A 421 -25.67 19.04 5.87
C GLN A 421 -24.46 18.99 6.81
N GLY A 422 -24.16 20.11 7.47
CA GLY A 422 -22.94 20.24 8.30
C GLY A 422 -22.77 19.17 9.40
N PHE A 423 -23.87 18.69 10.00
CA PHE A 423 -23.84 17.64 11.02
C PHE A 423 -23.85 16.21 10.47
N HIS A 424 -24.17 16.04 9.18
CA HIS A 424 -24.32 14.74 8.52
C HIS A 424 -23.66 14.80 7.14
N PRO A 425 -22.32 14.90 7.06
CA PRO A 425 -21.59 15.08 5.80
C PRO A 425 -21.54 13.81 4.93
N ASP A 426 -21.97 12.66 5.49
CA ASP A 426 -21.83 11.35 4.87
C ASP A 426 -22.86 11.14 3.74
N VAL A 427 -22.41 10.58 2.63
CA VAL A 427 -23.23 10.23 1.46
C VAL A 427 -23.00 8.78 1.06
N LYS A 428 -24.00 8.16 0.43
CA LYS A 428 -23.93 6.75 0.04
C LYS A 428 -23.13 6.57 -1.25
N GLY A 429 -21.99 5.89 -1.13
CA GLY A 429 -21.12 5.48 -2.22
C GLY A 429 -20.42 6.61 -2.94
N VAL A 430 -19.52 6.25 -3.85
CA VAL A 430 -18.73 7.20 -4.65
C VAL A 430 -19.63 8.06 -5.54
N GLN A 431 -20.72 7.48 -6.03
CA GLN A 431 -21.71 8.21 -6.81
C GLN A 431 -22.38 9.32 -5.97
N GLY A 432 -22.69 9.05 -4.69
CA GLY A 432 -23.22 10.05 -3.77
C GLY A 432 -22.26 11.22 -3.56
N ILE A 433 -20.95 10.95 -3.48
CA ILE A 433 -19.92 12.00 -3.39
C ILE A 433 -19.92 12.86 -4.66
N ALA A 434 -19.91 12.24 -5.83
CA ALA A 434 -19.89 12.95 -7.11
C ALA A 434 -21.13 13.84 -7.29
N ASP A 435 -22.30 13.36 -6.87
CA ASP A 435 -23.55 14.12 -6.94
C ASP A 435 -23.57 15.29 -5.94
N ALA A 436 -23.08 15.07 -4.71
CA ALA A 436 -22.94 16.13 -3.71
C ALA A 436 -21.93 17.21 -4.15
N TYR A 437 -20.80 16.81 -4.75
CA TYR A 437 -19.82 17.71 -5.34
C TYR A 437 -20.45 18.60 -6.41
N LYS A 438 -21.17 18.02 -7.37
CA LYS A 438 -21.84 18.79 -8.45
C LYS A 438 -22.83 19.81 -7.90
N GLN A 439 -23.58 19.44 -6.87
CA GLN A 439 -24.50 20.36 -6.19
C GLN A 439 -23.75 21.48 -5.46
N ALA A 440 -22.65 21.16 -4.77
CA ALA A 440 -21.83 22.15 -4.09
C ALA A 440 -21.21 23.17 -5.07
N VAL A 441 -20.73 22.74 -6.24
CA VAL A 441 -20.19 23.62 -7.31
C VAL A 441 -21.19 24.67 -7.76
N GLN A 442 -22.50 24.36 -7.73
CA GLN A 442 -23.55 25.32 -8.10
C GLN A 442 -23.94 26.26 -6.95
N ARG A 443 -23.72 25.85 -5.70
CA ARG A 443 -24.16 26.56 -4.49
C ARG A 443 -23.09 27.51 -3.95
N MET A 444 -21.82 27.13 -4.04
CA MET A 444 -20.71 27.85 -3.41
C MET A 444 -20.09 28.85 -4.38
N LEU A 445 -19.75 30.03 -3.87
CA LEU A 445 -18.88 30.98 -4.56
C LEU A 445 -17.43 30.61 -4.30
N LEU A 446 -16.63 30.55 -5.37
CA LEU A 446 -15.20 30.28 -5.23
C LEU A 446 -14.48 31.45 -4.54
N ALA A 447 -13.62 31.16 -3.56
CA ALA A 447 -12.98 32.18 -2.73
C ALA A 447 -11.52 31.83 -2.39
N GLY A 448 -11.11 31.94 -1.13
CA GLY A 448 -9.76 31.65 -0.67
C GLY A 448 -9.51 32.30 0.69
N PRO A 449 -8.40 32.00 1.38
CA PRO A 449 -7.23 31.23 0.92
C PRO A 449 -7.41 29.69 0.94
N THR A 450 -6.37 28.96 0.56
CA THR A 450 -6.29 27.49 0.56
C THR A 450 -5.74 27.00 1.90
N PHE A 451 -6.60 26.49 2.78
CA PHE A 451 -6.21 26.00 4.12
C PHE A 451 -6.56 24.52 4.29
N PHE A 452 -5.58 23.70 4.69
CA PHE A 452 -5.75 22.26 4.91
C PHE A 452 -5.91 21.88 6.37
N GLU A 453 -5.43 22.70 7.31
CA GLU A 453 -5.50 22.41 8.75
C GLU A 453 -6.92 22.07 9.24
N PRO A 454 -7.99 22.79 8.83
CA PRO A 454 -9.34 22.47 9.28
C PRO A 454 -9.82 21.09 8.83
N LEU A 455 -9.44 20.65 7.62
CA LEU A 455 -9.78 19.34 7.08
C LEU A 455 -9.06 18.22 7.83
N ILE A 456 -7.77 18.42 8.12
CA ILE A 456 -6.95 17.45 8.84
C ILE A 456 -7.46 17.28 10.26
N ASN A 457 -7.83 18.37 10.94
CA ASN A 457 -8.44 18.29 12.26
C ASN A 457 -9.82 17.60 12.24
N THR A 458 -10.61 17.84 11.19
CA THR A 458 -11.91 17.17 11.02
C THR A 458 -11.75 15.67 10.81
N ALA A 459 -10.80 15.27 9.95
CA ALA A 459 -10.44 13.86 9.76
C ALA A 459 -9.87 13.23 11.05
N ALA A 460 -9.04 13.98 11.79
CA ALA A 460 -8.48 13.52 13.05
C ALA A 460 -9.56 13.27 14.11
N ALA A 461 -10.57 14.15 14.23
CA ALA A 461 -11.70 13.94 15.13
C ALA A 461 -12.47 12.64 14.79
N LYS A 462 -12.76 12.40 13.50
CA LYS A 462 -13.36 11.13 13.05
C LYS A 462 -12.44 9.93 13.34
N ALA A 463 -11.14 10.06 13.12
CA ALA A 463 -10.17 9.01 13.38
C ALA A 463 -10.00 8.71 14.89
N GLU A 464 -10.17 9.71 15.77
CA GLU A 464 -10.21 9.53 17.23
C GLU A 464 -11.42 8.69 17.66
N GLU A 465 -12.60 8.94 17.10
CA GLU A 465 -13.80 8.12 17.34
C GLU A 465 -13.59 6.67 16.88
N MET A 466 -13.00 6.47 15.71
CA MET A 466 -12.63 5.14 15.21
C MET A 466 -11.60 4.45 16.11
N HIS A 467 -10.59 5.21 16.57
CA HIS A 467 -9.57 4.71 17.49
C HIS A 467 -10.17 4.28 18.85
N ALA A 468 -11.17 5.00 19.35
CA ALA A 468 -11.85 4.62 20.59
C ALA A 468 -12.51 3.23 20.50
N CYS A 469 -13.04 2.88 19.32
CA CYS A 469 -13.72 1.61 19.04
C CYS A 469 -12.82 0.49 18.48
N ARG A 470 -11.50 0.72 18.36
CA ARG A 470 -10.51 -0.15 17.67
C ARG A 470 -10.45 -1.62 18.10
N HIS A 471 -10.98 -1.96 19.28
CA HIS A 471 -11.00 -3.34 19.80
C HIS A 471 -12.26 -4.12 19.42
N SER A 472 -13.32 -3.41 18.98
CA SER A 472 -14.60 -4.00 18.56
C SER A 472 -14.92 -3.72 17.09
N ASN A 473 -14.31 -2.69 16.51
CA ASN A 473 -14.49 -2.30 15.12
C ASN A 473 -13.22 -1.61 14.63
N GLN A 474 -12.43 -2.32 13.81
CA GLN A 474 -11.20 -1.77 13.23
C GLN A 474 -11.53 -1.00 11.97
N ARG A 475 -11.19 0.29 11.98
CA ARG A 475 -11.44 1.22 10.88
C ARG A 475 -10.21 2.07 10.65
N TYR A 476 -9.92 2.33 9.39
CA TYR A 476 -8.80 3.17 8.98
C TYR A 476 -9.28 4.19 7.94
N LEU A 477 -9.12 5.47 8.25
CA LEU A 477 -9.64 6.57 7.44
C LEU A 477 -8.62 6.99 6.36
N VAL A 478 -9.10 7.27 5.15
CA VAL A 478 -8.31 7.82 4.06
C VAL A 478 -8.90 9.18 3.70
N LEU A 479 -8.26 10.25 4.18
CA LEU A 479 -8.57 11.62 3.78
C LEU A 479 -7.89 11.91 2.44
N THR A 480 -8.67 12.21 1.40
CA THR A 480 -8.15 12.65 0.09
C THR A 480 -8.51 14.11 -0.14
N ILE A 481 -7.49 14.98 -0.18
CA ILE A 481 -7.59 16.41 -0.46
C ILE A 481 -7.26 16.64 -1.94
N LEU A 482 -8.23 17.16 -2.68
CA LEU A 482 -8.07 17.57 -4.08
C LEU A 482 -7.90 19.09 -4.11
N CYS A 483 -6.82 19.58 -4.73
CA CYS A 483 -6.48 21.02 -4.76
C CYS A 483 -5.88 21.42 -6.10
N ASP A 484 -5.95 22.70 -6.46
CA ASP A 484 -5.38 23.21 -7.72
C ASP A 484 -4.12 24.07 -7.58
N GLY A 485 -3.62 24.27 -6.36
CA GLY A 485 -2.44 25.09 -6.13
C GLY A 485 -2.04 25.20 -4.67
N MET A 486 -1.13 26.14 -4.39
CA MET A 486 -0.37 26.26 -3.14
C MET A 486 -1.21 26.29 -1.85
N ILE A 487 -0.62 25.77 -0.78
CA ILE A 487 -1.18 25.75 0.58
C ILE A 487 -0.82 27.07 1.28
N ASN A 488 -1.80 27.76 1.85
CA ASN A 488 -1.57 29.05 2.52
C ASN A 488 -1.33 28.92 4.05
N ASP A 489 -1.58 27.75 4.64
CA ASP A 489 -1.41 27.46 6.07
C ASP A 489 -0.39 26.34 6.33
N MET A 490 0.70 26.29 5.56
CA MET A 490 1.73 25.23 5.61
C MET A 490 2.17 24.88 7.05
N ASP A 491 2.48 25.87 7.88
CA ASP A 491 2.94 25.62 9.26
C ASP A 491 1.88 24.95 10.13
N SER A 492 0.64 25.43 10.06
CA SER A 492 -0.50 24.87 10.79
C SER A 492 -0.84 23.47 10.28
N THR A 493 -0.75 23.25 8.96
CA THR A 493 -0.91 21.96 8.30
C THR A 493 0.13 20.95 8.79
N VAL A 494 1.42 21.31 8.79
CA VAL A 494 2.49 20.44 9.32
C VAL A 494 2.28 20.15 10.81
N GLU A 495 1.89 21.15 11.60
CA GLU A 495 1.61 20.95 13.04
C GLU A 495 0.45 19.98 13.26
N ALA A 496 -0.63 20.12 12.49
CA ALA A 496 -1.77 19.21 12.53
C ALA A 496 -1.34 17.78 12.18
N ILE A 497 -0.65 17.58 11.05
CA ILE A 497 -0.15 16.26 10.62
C ILE A 497 0.72 15.61 11.70
N VAL A 498 1.70 16.35 12.23
CA VAL A 498 2.59 15.84 13.28
C VAL A 498 1.79 15.42 14.51
N LYS A 499 0.87 16.27 14.97
CA LYS A 499 0.03 16.03 16.15
C LYS A 499 -0.85 14.79 15.97
N THR A 500 -1.40 14.57 14.79
CA THR A 500 -2.43 13.54 14.53
C THR A 500 -1.87 12.27 13.90
N SER A 501 -0.57 12.22 13.58
CA SER A 501 0.10 11.07 12.94
C SER A 501 -0.06 9.72 13.67
N HIS A 502 -0.43 9.71 14.95
CA HIS A 502 -0.66 8.49 15.73
C HIS A 502 -2.05 7.86 15.54
N LEU A 503 -3.00 8.59 14.96
CA LEU A 503 -4.39 8.18 14.75
C LEU A 503 -4.56 7.26 13.53
N PRO A 504 -5.66 6.49 13.39
CA PRO A 504 -5.89 5.55 12.28
C PRO A 504 -6.30 6.25 10.97
N PHE A 505 -5.45 7.12 10.41
CA PHE A 505 -5.74 7.71 9.11
C PHE A 505 -4.53 8.10 8.27
N SER A 506 -4.73 8.10 6.95
CA SER A 506 -3.79 8.60 5.95
C SER A 506 -4.35 9.83 5.26
N ILE A 507 -3.46 10.68 4.78
CA ILE A 507 -3.75 11.93 4.06
C ILE A 507 -3.15 11.82 2.66
N PHE A 508 -4.00 11.88 1.66
CA PHE A 508 -3.63 11.90 0.27
C PHE A 508 -3.93 13.26 -0.31
N ILE A 509 -2.93 13.85 -0.97
CA ILE A 509 -3.03 15.17 -1.58
C ILE A 509 -2.89 14.97 -3.09
N ILE A 510 -3.82 15.53 -3.84
CA ILE A 510 -3.84 15.44 -5.29
C ILE A 510 -3.87 16.85 -5.85
N GLY A 511 -2.75 17.22 -6.47
CA GLY A 511 -2.65 18.47 -7.21
C GLY A 511 -3.31 18.32 -8.57
N ILE A 512 -4.23 19.19 -8.93
CA ILE A 512 -4.97 19.17 -10.19
C ILE A 512 -4.64 20.45 -10.95
N GLY A 513 -4.18 20.32 -12.20
CA GLY A 513 -3.95 21.48 -13.07
C GLY A 513 -2.48 21.68 -13.43
N ARG A 514 -2.00 22.93 -13.43
CA ARG A 514 -0.61 23.29 -13.80
C ARG A 514 0.03 24.25 -12.80
N ALA A 515 -0.43 24.25 -11.55
CA ALA A 515 0.17 25.09 -10.53
C ALA A 515 1.54 24.56 -10.11
N ASP A 516 2.25 25.36 -9.31
CA ASP A 516 3.45 24.93 -8.63
C ASP A 516 3.05 24.16 -7.36
N PHE A 517 3.47 22.90 -7.27
CA PHE A 517 3.16 21.98 -6.17
C PHE A 517 4.36 21.68 -5.27
N ALA A 518 5.43 22.49 -5.32
CA ALA A 518 6.63 22.30 -4.49
C ALA A 518 6.31 22.17 -2.99
N ASP A 519 5.33 22.94 -2.49
CA ASP A 519 4.85 22.87 -1.11
C ASP A 519 4.28 21.49 -0.76
N MET A 520 3.56 20.85 -1.68
CA MET A 520 2.95 19.53 -1.48
C MET A 520 3.99 18.42 -1.54
N GLU A 521 5.01 18.58 -2.37
CA GLU A 521 6.18 17.68 -2.38
C GLU A 521 6.93 17.72 -1.05
N MET A 522 6.94 18.86 -0.34
CA MET A 522 7.52 18.94 1.01
C MET A 522 6.69 18.18 2.05
N LEU A 523 5.37 18.07 1.86
CA LEU A 523 4.49 17.30 2.74
C LEU A 523 4.57 15.79 2.50
N ASP A 524 5.04 15.38 1.31
CA ASP A 524 5.15 13.99 0.94
C ASP A 524 6.14 13.22 1.83
N ALA A 525 5.66 12.14 2.41
CA ALA A 525 6.41 11.36 3.38
C ALA A 525 7.61 10.60 2.78
N ARG A 526 7.72 10.54 1.43
CA ARG A 526 8.93 10.06 0.73
C ARG A 526 10.17 10.90 1.06
N GLY A 527 9.99 12.16 1.49
CA GLY A 527 11.05 13.02 2.00
C GLY A 527 11.53 12.67 3.42
N GLY A 528 10.83 11.78 4.13
CA GLY A 528 11.07 11.40 5.52
C GLY A 528 10.00 11.93 6.49
N LEU A 529 10.16 11.65 7.79
CA LEU A 529 9.20 12.08 8.80
C LEU A 529 9.16 13.61 8.94
N LEU A 530 7.98 14.18 8.74
CA LEU A 530 7.71 15.60 8.95
C LEU A 530 8.04 16.03 10.38
N ALA A 531 8.57 17.25 10.50
CA ALA A 531 8.88 17.87 11.78
C ALA A 531 8.24 19.26 11.85
N SER A 532 7.56 19.55 12.96
CA SER A 532 7.02 20.88 13.21
C SER A 532 8.14 21.87 13.53
N ARG A 533 7.82 23.17 13.49
CA ARG A 533 8.75 24.26 13.88
C ARG A 533 9.30 24.13 15.30
N THR A 534 8.59 23.42 16.18
CA THR A 534 9.03 23.17 17.56
C THR A 534 9.95 21.95 17.69
N GLY A 535 10.28 21.28 16.58
CA GLY A 535 11.13 20.10 16.53
C GLY A 535 10.43 18.78 16.86
N LYS A 536 9.11 18.80 17.07
CA LYS A 536 8.32 17.56 17.22
C LYS A 536 8.20 16.87 15.88
N ARG A 537 8.44 15.56 15.85
CA ARG A 537 8.39 14.74 14.63
C ARG A 537 7.10 13.92 14.59
N ALA A 538 6.58 13.70 13.38
CA ALA A 538 5.49 12.75 13.17
C ALA A 538 5.89 11.35 13.67
N GLN A 539 4.92 10.60 14.19
CA GLN A 539 5.16 9.25 14.71
C GLN A 539 5.30 8.21 13.60
N ARG A 540 4.67 8.46 12.44
CA ARG A 540 4.75 7.63 11.25
C ARG A 540 4.51 8.49 10.00
N ASN A 541 4.91 7.94 8.86
CA ASN A 541 4.59 8.47 7.54
C ASN A 541 3.13 8.14 7.21
N ASN A 542 2.30 9.16 7.00
CA ASN A 542 0.89 8.99 6.64
C ASN A 542 0.39 10.01 5.62
N VAL A 543 1.30 10.70 4.92
CA VAL A 543 0.98 11.68 3.88
C VAL A 543 1.57 11.23 2.56
N GLN A 544 0.80 11.31 1.47
CA GLN A 544 1.29 11.12 0.11
C GLN A 544 0.79 12.22 -0.81
N PHE A 545 1.60 12.58 -1.79
CA PHE A 545 1.26 13.56 -2.81
C PHE A 545 1.45 13.00 -4.22
N ILE A 546 0.49 13.31 -5.10
CA ILE A 546 0.60 13.12 -6.54
C ILE A 546 0.11 14.36 -7.30
N GLU A 547 0.70 14.63 -8.46
CA GLU A 547 0.25 15.65 -9.39
C GLU A 547 -0.51 15.01 -10.58
N LEU A 548 -1.73 15.47 -10.79
CA LEU A 548 -2.53 15.28 -11.99
C LEU A 548 -2.40 16.53 -12.86
N GLY A 549 -1.48 16.48 -13.83
CA GLY A 549 -1.30 17.57 -14.79
C GLY A 549 -2.60 17.93 -15.52
N ALA A 550 -2.67 19.12 -16.13
CA ALA A 550 -3.91 19.68 -16.68
C ALA A 550 -4.55 18.98 -17.89
N ASN A 551 -4.16 17.76 -18.22
CA ASN A 551 -4.94 16.94 -19.13
C ASN A 551 -5.25 15.58 -18.47
N PRO A 552 -6.20 15.54 -17.52
CA PRO A 552 -6.58 14.31 -16.84
C PRO A 552 -7.18 13.26 -17.78
N ALA A 553 -7.59 13.63 -19.01
CA ALA A 553 -7.94 12.65 -20.04
C ALA A 553 -6.75 11.78 -20.49
N LEU A 554 -5.50 12.21 -20.22
CA LEU A 554 -4.28 11.42 -20.42
C LEU A 554 -3.90 10.57 -19.20
N TYR A 555 -4.47 10.86 -18.03
CA TYR A 555 -4.32 10.01 -16.86
C TYR A 555 -5.43 8.98 -16.90
N GLU A 556 -5.09 7.73 -17.19
CA GLU A 556 -6.02 6.66 -16.89
C GLU A 556 -6.36 6.74 -15.40
N VAL A 557 -7.67 6.73 -15.11
CA VAL A 557 -8.27 6.64 -13.76
C VAL A 557 -7.51 5.64 -12.88
N ARG A 558 -7.00 4.55 -13.47
CA ARG A 558 -6.21 3.51 -12.80
C ARG A 558 -4.82 3.98 -12.36
N SER A 559 -4.14 4.84 -13.13
CA SER A 559 -2.82 5.38 -12.74
C SER A 559 -2.87 6.21 -11.45
N ILE A 560 -4.02 6.85 -11.20
CA ILE A 560 -4.25 7.67 -9.99
C ILE A 560 -4.34 6.77 -8.76
N SER A 561 -5.25 5.79 -8.78
CA SER A 561 -5.43 4.88 -7.65
C SER A 561 -4.18 4.02 -7.43
N GLU A 562 -3.53 3.55 -8.51
CA GLU A 562 -2.33 2.72 -8.40
C GLU A 562 -1.18 3.42 -7.68
N LYS A 563 -0.88 4.67 -8.04
CA LYS A 563 0.23 5.43 -7.44
C LYS A 563 -0.02 5.87 -6.02
N LEU A 564 -1.29 6.13 -5.66
CA LEU A 564 -1.64 6.72 -4.36
C LEU A 564 -1.99 5.66 -3.32
N LEU A 565 -2.61 4.56 -3.75
CA LEU A 565 -3.05 3.50 -2.84
C LEU A 565 -1.98 2.43 -2.60
N GLN A 566 -0.90 2.39 -3.39
CA GLN A 566 0.16 1.38 -3.25
C GLN A 566 0.80 1.34 -1.86
N ASP A 567 1.03 2.50 -1.21
CA ASP A 567 1.68 2.52 0.11
C ASP A 567 0.65 2.49 1.26
N LEU A 568 -0.66 2.51 0.97
CA LEU A 568 -1.69 2.50 2.01
C LEU A 568 -1.64 1.25 2.90
N PRO A 569 -1.43 0.02 2.37
CA PRO A 569 -1.22 -1.16 3.20
C PRO A 569 -0.09 -0.98 4.22
N GLY A 570 1.07 -0.47 3.79
CA GLY A 570 2.21 -0.20 4.69
C GLY A 570 1.87 0.84 5.76
N GLN A 571 1.15 1.90 5.40
CA GLN A 571 0.73 2.94 6.35
C GLN A 571 -0.27 2.42 7.41
N LEU A 572 -1.22 1.56 7.03
CA LEU A 572 -2.11 0.88 7.96
C LEU A 572 -1.32 -0.05 8.88
N MET A 573 -0.44 -0.87 8.31
CA MET A 573 0.38 -1.81 9.06
C MET A 573 1.26 -1.11 10.09
N ALA A 574 1.84 0.04 9.74
CA ALA A 574 2.59 0.88 10.67
C ALA A 574 1.72 1.35 11.86
N TYR A 575 0.49 1.79 11.60
CA TYR A 575 -0.46 2.18 12.65
C TYR A 575 -0.84 1.00 13.56
N MET A 576 -1.20 -0.15 12.97
CA MET A 576 -1.61 -1.34 13.72
C MET A 576 -0.47 -1.82 14.63
N ARG A 577 0.77 -1.82 14.13
CA ARG A 577 1.97 -2.17 14.89
C ARG A 577 2.25 -1.21 16.03
N ALA A 578 2.25 0.10 15.76
CA ALA A 578 2.52 1.12 16.77
C ALA A 578 1.53 1.03 17.95
N ASN A 579 0.31 0.58 17.69
CA ASN A 579 -0.75 0.47 18.68
C ASN A 579 -0.97 -0.97 19.22
N ASN A 580 -0.12 -1.94 18.84
CA ASN A 580 -0.24 -3.36 19.21
C ASN A 580 -1.63 -3.94 18.93
N LEU A 581 -2.24 -3.56 17.81
CA LEU A 581 -3.53 -4.06 17.36
C LEU A 581 -3.33 -5.32 16.53
N PHE A 582 -4.15 -6.34 16.77
CA PHE A 582 -4.19 -7.58 16.00
C PHE A 582 -5.52 -7.65 15.25
N PRO A 583 -5.61 -8.39 14.13
CA PRO A 583 -6.87 -8.61 13.45
C PRO A 583 -7.94 -9.06 14.44
N MET A 584 -9.15 -8.53 14.30
CA MET A 584 -10.26 -8.95 15.15
C MET A 584 -10.41 -10.46 15.01
N SER A 585 -10.29 -11.19 16.12
CA SER A 585 -10.53 -12.64 16.08
C SER A 585 -11.89 -12.88 15.44
N THR A 586 -11.97 -13.79 14.48
CA THR A 586 -13.23 -14.36 14.01
C THR A 586 -13.92 -15.00 15.21
N LEU A 587 -14.62 -14.18 16.00
CA LEU A 587 -15.25 -14.56 17.23
C LEU A 587 -16.35 -15.54 16.85
N ASP A 588 -16.07 -16.78 17.25
CA ASP A 588 -16.83 -18.00 17.06
C ASP A 588 -16.58 -18.67 15.71
N GLY A 589 -16.33 -19.99 15.75
CA GLY A 589 -16.49 -20.91 14.63
C GLY A 589 -17.94 -20.93 14.12
N LYS A 590 -18.41 -19.78 13.64
CA LYS A 590 -19.67 -19.59 12.96
C LYS A 590 -19.48 -20.13 11.56
N LYS A 591 -20.37 -21.06 11.25
CA LYS A 591 -20.57 -21.74 9.97
C LYS A 591 -20.19 -20.85 8.80
N HIS A 592 -19.48 -21.43 7.83
CA HIS A 592 -19.32 -20.93 6.46
C HIS A 592 -20.62 -20.28 6.02
N THR A 593 -20.71 -18.96 6.17
CA THR A 593 -21.89 -18.21 5.77
C THR A 593 -21.63 -17.88 4.32
N VAL A 594 -22.35 -18.59 3.45
CA VAL A 594 -22.30 -18.35 2.02
C VAL A 594 -22.71 -16.91 1.77
N SER A 595 -21.79 -16.12 1.23
CA SER A 595 -22.04 -14.73 0.85
C SER A 595 -22.41 -14.70 -0.62
N TYR A 596 -23.56 -14.10 -0.94
CA TYR A 596 -24.03 -13.92 -2.31
C TYR A 596 -23.71 -12.50 -2.77
N ILE A 597 -23.22 -12.35 -4.00
CA ILE A 597 -22.79 -11.08 -4.57
C ILE A 597 -23.55 -10.85 -5.88
N GLN A 598 -24.24 -9.71 -5.98
CA GLN A 598 -24.85 -9.25 -7.24
C GLN A 598 -23.81 -9.15 -8.37
N PRO A 599 -24.17 -9.45 -9.64
CA PRO A 599 -23.25 -9.44 -10.77
C PRO A 599 -22.42 -8.16 -10.91
N LEU A 600 -21.17 -8.31 -11.34
CA LEU A 600 -20.24 -7.19 -11.53
C LEU A 600 -20.78 -6.11 -12.51
N SER A 601 -21.56 -6.53 -13.51
CA SER A 601 -22.20 -5.68 -14.52
C SER A 601 -23.14 -4.61 -13.95
N ASP A 602 -23.66 -4.82 -12.73
CA ASP A 602 -24.56 -3.89 -12.06
C ASP A 602 -23.84 -2.93 -11.09
N ARG A 603 -22.53 -3.15 -10.86
CA ARG A 603 -21.71 -2.37 -9.91
C ARG A 603 -20.75 -1.39 -10.57
N LEU A 604 -20.33 -1.66 -11.80
CA LEU A 604 -19.46 -0.76 -12.56
C LEU A 604 -20.29 0.22 -13.40
N PRO A 605 -19.87 1.50 -13.54
CA PRO A 605 -20.60 2.47 -14.34
C PRO A 605 -20.66 2.02 -15.80
N ARG A 606 -21.87 1.75 -16.30
CA ARG A 606 -22.13 1.41 -17.71
C ARG A 606 -21.72 2.59 -18.60
N LYS A 607 -20.89 2.34 -19.62
CA LYS A 607 -20.98 3.16 -20.83
C LYS A 607 -22.14 2.61 -21.65
N SER A 608 -23.08 3.48 -22.00
CA SER A 608 -24.09 3.17 -23.01
C SER A 608 -23.36 2.86 -24.32
N VAL A 609 -23.22 1.57 -24.65
CA VAL A 609 -22.83 1.18 -25.99
C VAL A 609 -24.03 1.50 -26.87
N SER A 610 -23.95 2.60 -27.63
CA SER A 610 -24.89 2.80 -28.73
C SER A 610 -24.65 1.67 -29.71
N SER A 611 -25.61 0.75 -29.81
CA SER A 611 -25.67 -0.23 -30.88
C SER A 611 -25.80 0.53 -32.20
N HIS A 612 -24.70 0.64 -32.93
CA HIS A 612 -24.73 0.85 -34.37
C HIS A 612 -24.30 -0.47 -34.99
N PHE A 613 -25.30 -1.29 -35.30
CA PHE A 613 -25.25 -2.21 -36.43
C PHE A 613 -25.45 -1.43 -37.72
#